data_AF-A0A8E0RIT5-F1
#
_entry.id   AF-A0A8E0RIT5-F1
#
_cell.length_a   1.000
_cell.length_b   1.000
_cell.length_c   1.000
_cell.angle_alpha   90.00
_cell.angle_beta   90.00
_cell.angle_gamma   90.00
#
_symmetry.space_group_name_H-M   'P 1'
#
loop_
_entity.id
_entity.type
_entity.pdbx_description
1 polymer ?
#
loop_
_entity_poly.entity_id
_entity_poly.type
_entity_poly.pdbx_seq_one_letter_code
_entity_poly.pdbx_strand_id
1 'polypeptide(L)'
;MVETSKDSRKSVTFGFPDSLNLHAISNEFSQGPDSTQCSNEANHDLLPKNLHTAKVPTHSTTYSVARPETLDIASVKVVELSKRLRELMACLLTERTKSRQLEDRVRVLDAVIRESRKPTNVGSTQSLRLSINPTGGEPGNFDQQNLSTKGTLEKLARSEEIIKTLRNENHTLKSDLREAKRVLELETGEKIDNINLWLRTILAERGGSSDRRGRSSGGWRGRQQQISLLRFKVKSLESRLNSLSPLPFHLNTNRNDELEDVYTMRKSGATTLGIESIFAESDFELPFNQRQIATDKSKITVLEKEITRLNDEIQSSKSRFAKTKARENSLSVEMQELKKKMAQLLEKGKHDDELITAMIDSNQKLQDTVKRKQDEIEQLQQKLRSETEKLVSSSLQKSSELEKLKKILFQKDDEIRELENMIRNNQSVSGCTEGQKCMSGTTTNEGGFYENKPLNEDTQKLKKQTRLTQIECDGMKKLVETLNDRVDSLLQENADLKYELSLKNLEDFAQVSNHRLSNHEQNEKNTVITKVETERGPDEKRNSASKKRNKIELERLLNRQFLIDTLSKCSLNAASANTVSKQMGMLQSALSSSYKEIESLRELREKLRSVRREDFNLLSEIVRQLRVASENDEL
;
A
#
# COMPACT_ATOMS: atom_id res chain seq x y z
N MET A 1 64.51 -23.45 -32.28
CA MET A 1 65.36 -22.23 -32.27
C MET A 1 64.60 -21.20 -33.07
N VAL A 2 63.81 -20.35 -32.41
CA VAL A 2 64.14 -19.00 -31.90
C VAL A 2 63.77 -17.94 -32.96
N GLU A 3 63.16 -16.86 -32.48
CA GLU A 3 62.69 -15.61 -33.13
C GLU A 3 61.30 -15.68 -33.79
N THR A 4 60.19 -15.26 -33.19
CA THR A 4 59.74 -13.98 -32.58
C THR A 4 59.51 -12.80 -33.54
N SER A 5 58.25 -12.33 -33.53
CA SER A 5 57.81 -10.93 -33.59
C SER A 5 57.50 -10.33 -34.97
N LYS A 6 56.21 -10.00 -35.19
CA LYS A 6 55.71 -8.61 -35.34
C LYS A 6 54.24 -8.60 -35.77
N ASP A 7 53.34 -8.48 -34.78
CA ASP A 7 51.96 -8.06 -35.01
C ASP A 7 51.88 -6.52 -34.95
N SER A 8 51.56 -5.92 -36.09
CA SER A 8 51.28 -4.49 -36.22
C SER A 8 49.87 -4.17 -35.72
N ARG A 9 49.77 -3.51 -34.57
CA ARG A 9 48.53 -2.89 -34.07
C ARG A 9 48.19 -1.67 -34.93
N LYS A 10 47.07 -1.74 -35.66
CA LYS A 10 46.38 -0.54 -36.18
C LYS A 10 45.31 -0.14 -35.18
N SER A 11 45.44 1.09 -34.68
CA SER A 11 44.48 1.79 -33.84
C SER A 11 43.22 2.14 -34.63
N VAL A 12 42.05 1.72 -34.16
CA VAL A 12 40.77 2.30 -34.57
C VAL A 12 40.03 2.70 -33.30
N THR A 13 39.92 4.01 -33.13
CA THR A 13 39.19 4.69 -32.07
C THR A 13 37.70 4.61 -32.41
N PHE A 14 36.93 3.83 -31.66
CA PHE A 14 35.48 3.95 -31.63
C PHE A 14 35.08 4.47 -30.25
N GLY A 15 34.77 5.76 -30.20
CA GLY A 15 33.99 6.34 -29.12
C GLY A 15 32.54 5.92 -29.28
N PHE A 16 31.90 5.54 -28.18
CA PHE A 16 30.44 5.46 -28.03
C PHE A 16 30.11 5.19 -26.55
N PRO A 17 28.85 5.42 -26.13
CA PRO A 17 28.49 6.61 -25.37
C PRO A 17 28.13 6.28 -23.92
N ASP A 18 27.98 7.36 -23.17
CA ASP A 18 27.41 7.38 -21.82
C ASP A 18 26.02 6.74 -21.72
N SER A 19 25.82 6.16 -20.55
CA SER A 19 24.54 5.95 -19.85
C SER A 19 23.69 4.73 -20.22
N LEU A 20 23.90 3.64 -19.48
CA LEU A 20 22.82 2.76 -19.03
C LEU A 20 22.86 2.67 -17.50
N ASN A 21 21.78 3.11 -16.88
CA ASN A 21 21.55 3.11 -15.44
C ASN A 21 20.57 1.99 -15.11
N LEU A 22 20.95 1.10 -14.20
CA LEU A 22 20.18 -0.06 -13.72
C LEU A 22 20.30 -0.09 -12.19
N HIS A 23 19.14 -0.11 -11.53
CA HIS A 23 18.90 -0.37 -10.10
C HIS A 23 19.52 0.62 -9.09
N ALA A 24 18.73 1.29 -8.26
CA ALA A 24 17.92 0.76 -7.16
C ALA A 24 18.78 0.03 -6.12
N ILE A 25 18.83 0.55 -4.89
CA ILE A 25 18.78 -0.16 -3.60
C ILE A 25 19.00 0.85 -2.45
N SER A 26 18.00 0.90 -1.56
CA SER A 26 18.05 1.10 -0.09
C SER A 26 18.52 2.44 0.52
N ASN A 27 17.63 3.11 1.26
CA ASN A 27 17.44 3.12 2.74
C ASN A 27 18.33 4.18 3.41
N GLU A 28 17.99 4.89 4.48
CA GLU A 28 16.94 4.83 5.52
C GLU A 28 16.86 6.25 6.13
N PHE A 29 15.67 6.80 6.36
CA PHE A 29 15.03 6.95 7.67
C PHE A 29 15.91 7.44 8.82
N SER A 30 15.50 8.58 9.38
CA SER A 30 15.83 8.99 10.74
C SER A 30 14.59 9.62 11.35
N GLN A 31 14.07 9.01 12.42
CA GLN A 31 13.99 9.60 13.76
C GLN A 31 12.98 8.82 14.61
N GLY A 32 13.47 8.34 15.76
CA GLY A 32 12.65 7.77 16.84
C GLY A 32 11.92 8.86 17.64
N PRO A 33 11.38 8.56 18.83
CA PRO A 33 12.27 8.20 19.96
C PRO A 33 11.72 7.15 20.96
N ASP A 34 12.67 6.64 21.77
CA ASP A 34 12.70 6.29 23.21
C ASP A 34 11.47 5.67 23.90
N SER A 35 11.56 4.77 24.87
CA SER A 35 12.60 3.95 25.53
C SER A 35 11.83 3.07 26.56
N THR A 36 12.36 1.92 26.99
CA THR A 36 12.54 1.47 28.41
C THR A 36 13.02 0.00 28.42
N GLN A 37 14.07 -0.25 29.22
CA GLN A 37 14.68 -1.55 29.57
C GLN A 37 13.73 -2.37 30.50
N CYS A 38 13.89 -3.65 30.87
CA CYS A 38 15.07 -4.50 31.07
C CYS A 38 14.62 -5.96 31.39
N SER A 39 15.46 -6.96 31.04
CA SER A 39 15.77 -8.24 31.75
C SER A 39 14.66 -9.29 32.08
N ASN A 40 14.87 -10.62 32.19
CA ASN A 40 16.08 -11.45 32.32
C ASN A 40 15.86 -12.96 32.05
N GLU A 41 16.99 -13.68 32.14
CA GLU A 41 17.38 -15.09 31.93
C GLU A 41 16.64 -16.20 32.69
N ALA A 42 17.01 -17.45 32.36
CA ALA A 42 16.50 -18.71 32.90
C ALA A 42 17.44 -19.42 33.90
N ASN A 43 16.80 -20.11 34.87
CA ASN A 43 17.15 -21.34 35.62
C ASN A 43 18.31 -21.37 36.65
N HIS A 44 17.97 -21.59 37.94
CA HIS A 44 18.10 -22.90 38.65
C HIS A 44 17.57 -22.87 40.11
N ASP A 45 17.29 -24.07 40.63
CA ASP A 45 16.65 -24.49 41.88
C ASP A 45 17.28 -24.01 43.22
N LEU A 46 16.43 -23.88 44.26
CA LEU A 46 16.49 -24.60 45.57
C LEU A 46 15.61 -23.92 46.65
N LEU A 47 14.77 -24.72 47.31
CA LEU A 47 14.07 -24.46 48.60
C LEU A 47 15.09 -24.38 49.77
N PRO A 48 14.82 -23.74 50.95
CA PRO A 48 13.65 -24.05 51.82
C PRO A 48 13.06 -22.94 52.74
N LYS A 49 11.83 -23.23 53.21
CA LYS A 49 11.13 -22.92 54.50
C LYS A 49 11.70 -21.87 55.48
N ASN A 50 10.91 -20.85 55.86
CA ASN A 50 10.16 -20.76 57.15
C ASN A 50 9.57 -19.36 57.43
N LEU A 51 8.48 -19.36 58.22
CA LEU A 51 7.69 -18.23 58.74
C LEU A 51 8.52 -17.21 59.52
N HIS A 52 8.19 -15.91 59.41
CA HIS A 52 7.62 -15.14 60.53
C HIS A 52 7.18 -13.71 60.14
N THR A 53 6.16 -13.29 60.89
CA THR A 53 5.47 -12.01 61.01
C THR A 53 6.40 -10.81 61.23
N ALA A 54 6.08 -9.64 60.65
CA ALA A 54 5.74 -8.40 61.38
C ALA A 54 5.94 -7.11 60.55
N LYS A 55 4.95 -6.21 60.74
CA LYS A 55 5.04 -4.73 60.85
C LYS A 55 5.46 -3.87 59.64
N VAL A 56 4.41 -3.23 59.11
CA VAL A 56 4.36 -1.91 58.47
C VAL A 56 5.15 -0.85 59.28
N PRO A 57 5.85 0.06 58.58
CA PRO A 57 5.79 1.48 58.91
C PRO A 57 5.33 2.32 57.71
N THR A 58 4.33 3.15 58.00
CA THR A 58 3.75 4.20 57.19
C THR A 58 4.73 5.34 56.93
N HIS A 59 5.02 5.66 55.67
CA HIS A 59 5.45 7.00 55.27
C HIS A 59 4.49 7.54 54.22
N SER A 60 3.59 8.39 54.70
CA SER A 60 2.78 9.33 53.93
C SER A 60 3.69 10.24 53.12
N THR A 61 3.71 10.09 51.80
CA THR A 61 4.18 11.12 50.87
C THR A 61 3.01 11.48 49.97
N THR A 62 2.41 12.62 50.29
CA THR A 62 1.42 13.36 49.53
C THR A 62 1.95 13.64 48.12
N TYR A 63 1.38 13.00 47.11
CA TYR A 63 1.47 13.46 45.73
C TYR A 63 0.17 14.17 45.35
N SER A 64 0.36 15.39 44.87
CA SER A 64 -0.64 16.34 44.42
C SER A 64 -1.51 15.77 43.31
N VAL A 65 -2.82 15.91 43.51
CA VAL A 65 -3.89 15.58 42.55
C VAL A 65 -3.76 16.50 41.33
N ALA A 66 -3.38 15.94 40.20
CA ALA A 66 -3.55 16.57 38.88
C ALA A 66 -4.99 16.34 38.38
N ARG A 67 -5.50 17.30 37.59
CA ARG A 67 -6.89 17.40 37.10
C ARG A 67 -7.44 16.08 36.48
N PRO A 68 -8.73 15.76 36.69
CA PRO A 68 -9.33 14.48 36.30
C PRO A 68 -9.58 14.26 34.79
N GLU A 69 -9.39 15.24 33.91
CA GLU A 69 -9.72 15.10 32.47
C GLU A 69 -8.61 14.46 31.61
N THR A 70 -7.35 14.44 32.08
CA THR A 70 -6.22 13.90 31.31
C THR A 70 -5.83 12.47 31.69
N LEU A 71 -6.28 11.97 32.86
CA LEU A 71 -6.01 10.60 33.30
C LEU A 71 -6.72 9.57 32.41
N ASP A 72 -7.91 9.89 31.90
CA ASP A 72 -8.71 8.94 31.12
C ASP A 72 -8.18 8.79 29.68
N ILE A 73 -7.63 9.85 29.11
CA ILE A 73 -6.97 9.78 27.79
C ILE A 73 -5.64 9.04 27.89
N ALA A 74 -4.86 9.30 28.95
CA ALA A 74 -3.61 8.59 29.20
C ALA A 74 -3.84 7.11 29.51
N SER A 75 -4.87 6.76 30.29
CA SER A 75 -5.22 5.38 30.62
C SER A 75 -5.66 4.61 29.37
N VAL A 76 -6.50 5.20 28.51
CA VAL A 76 -6.89 4.62 27.22
C VAL A 76 -5.67 4.40 26.34
N LYS A 77 -4.74 5.36 26.28
CA LYS A 77 -3.53 5.21 25.46
C LYS A 77 -2.60 4.12 25.98
N VAL A 78 -2.48 3.97 27.31
CA VAL A 78 -1.71 2.88 27.93
C VAL A 78 -2.34 1.52 27.63
N VAL A 79 -3.68 1.41 27.68
CA VAL A 79 -4.39 0.16 27.34
C VAL A 79 -4.25 -0.17 25.85
N GLU A 80 -4.35 0.83 24.97
CA GLU A 80 -4.16 0.68 23.52
C GLU A 80 -2.73 0.22 23.19
N LEU A 81 -1.71 0.87 23.76
CA LEU A 81 -0.31 0.48 23.60
C LEU A 81 -0.05 -0.91 24.17
N SER A 82 -0.66 -1.26 25.31
CA SER A 82 -0.55 -2.60 25.90
C SER A 82 -1.23 -3.68 25.05
N LYS A 83 -2.34 -3.35 24.37
CA LYS A 83 -2.96 -4.23 23.38
C LYS A 83 -2.04 -4.41 22.18
N ARG A 84 -1.48 -3.32 21.65
CA ARG A 84 -0.56 -3.36 20.51
C ARG A 84 0.73 -4.13 20.81
N LEU A 85 1.26 -4.00 22.03
CA LEU A 85 2.42 -4.75 22.49
C LEU A 85 2.14 -6.26 22.53
N ARG A 86 0.96 -6.68 23.01
CA ARG A 86 0.55 -8.09 23.00
C ARG A 86 0.40 -8.65 21.58
N GLU A 87 -0.21 -7.89 20.67
CA GLU A 87 -0.31 -8.25 19.25
C GLU A 87 1.07 -8.42 18.59
N LEU A 88 1.98 -7.45 18.80
CA LEU A 88 3.34 -7.51 18.28
C LEU A 88 4.13 -8.71 18.83
N MET A 89 3.98 -9.01 20.12
CA MET A 89 4.62 -10.18 20.74
C MET A 89 4.10 -11.49 20.14
N ALA A 90 2.79 -11.59 19.90
CA ALA A 90 2.19 -12.76 19.24
C ALA A 90 2.73 -12.92 17.81
N CYS A 91 2.77 -11.85 17.02
CA CYS A 91 3.36 -11.88 15.68
C CYS A 91 4.83 -12.31 15.70
N LEU A 92 5.65 -11.75 16.61
CA LEU A 92 7.06 -12.10 16.75
C LEU A 92 7.26 -13.59 17.09
N LEU A 93 6.44 -14.13 17.99
CA LEU A 93 6.47 -15.57 18.33
C LEU A 93 6.12 -16.44 17.13
N THR A 94 5.07 -16.09 16.37
CA THR A 94 4.70 -16.83 15.15
C THR A 94 5.77 -16.74 14.06
N GLU A 95 6.48 -15.62 13.97
CA GLU A 95 7.56 -15.47 12.99
C GLU A 95 8.82 -16.23 13.43
N ARG A 96 9.10 -16.29 14.73
CA ARG A 96 10.17 -17.15 15.28
C ARG A 96 9.90 -18.63 15.03
N THR A 97 8.66 -19.10 15.18
CA THR A 97 8.33 -20.51 14.92
C THR A 97 8.44 -20.86 13.44
N LYS A 98 7.96 -19.98 12.54
CA LYS A 98 8.16 -20.14 11.09
C LYS A 98 9.63 -20.13 10.69
N SER A 99 10.41 -19.21 11.26
CA SER A 99 11.86 -19.12 11.02
C SER A 99 12.59 -20.39 11.44
N ARG A 100 12.24 -20.97 12.60
CA ARG A 100 12.77 -22.28 13.04
C ARG A 100 12.36 -23.42 12.10
N GLN A 101 11.10 -23.48 11.67
CA GLN A 101 10.64 -24.51 10.72
C GLN A 101 11.39 -24.44 9.38
N LEU A 102 11.65 -23.23 8.89
CA LEU A 102 12.45 -23.02 7.68
C LEU A 102 13.92 -23.40 7.91
N GLU A 103 14.49 -23.04 9.06
CA GLU A 103 15.85 -23.42 9.42
C GLU A 103 16.02 -24.94 9.50
N ASP A 104 15.07 -25.66 10.10
CA ASP A 104 15.07 -27.12 10.17
C ASP A 104 14.92 -27.75 8.78
N ARG A 105 14.05 -27.19 7.93
CA ARG A 105 13.88 -27.67 6.55
C ARG A 105 15.13 -27.43 5.70
N VAL A 106 15.80 -26.29 5.87
CA VAL A 106 17.10 -26.00 5.25
C VAL A 106 18.15 -27.00 5.75
N ARG A 107 18.19 -27.28 7.06
CA ARG A 107 19.12 -28.25 7.65
C ARG A 107 18.92 -29.67 7.10
N VAL A 108 17.68 -30.10 6.92
CA VAL A 108 17.34 -31.41 6.31
C VAL A 108 17.78 -31.43 4.84
N LEU A 109 17.51 -30.37 4.08
CA LEU A 109 17.93 -30.27 2.68
C LEU A 109 19.45 -30.26 2.54
N ASP A 110 20.16 -29.53 3.41
CA ASP A 110 21.62 -29.52 3.47
C ASP A 110 22.19 -30.90 3.83
N ALA A 111 21.52 -31.66 4.70
CA ALA A 111 21.90 -33.03 5.02
C ALA A 111 21.74 -33.97 3.80
N VAL A 112 20.63 -33.86 3.05
CA VAL A 112 20.39 -34.64 1.82
C VAL A 112 21.39 -34.28 0.72
N ILE A 113 21.71 -33.00 0.55
CA ILE A 113 22.73 -32.54 -0.41
C ILE A 113 24.13 -33.03 0.01
N ARG A 114 24.42 -33.09 1.32
CA ARG A 114 25.69 -33.60 1.82
C ARG A 114 25.81 -35.12 1.65
N GLU A 115 24.72 -35.86 1.84
CA GLU A 115 24.69 -37.32 1.63
C GLU A 115 24.84 -37.68 0.15
N SER A 116 24.20 -36.93 -0.76
CA SER A 116 24.34 -37.10 -2.21
C SER A 116 25.70 -36.66 -2.77
N ARG A 117 26.50 -35.91 -2.00
CA ARG A 117 27.87 -35.50 -2.37
C ARG A 117 28.97 -36.38 -1.79
N LYS A 118 28.65 -37.41 -1.00
CA LYS A 118 29.66 -38.39 -0.58
C LYS A 118 30.02 -39.26 -1.80
N PRO A 119 31.29 -39.28 -2.24
CA PRO A 119 31.72 -40.17 -3.31
C PRO A 119 31.68 -41.62 -2.79
N THR A 120 30.79 -42.43 -3.35
CA THR A 120 30.83 -43.89 -3.17
C THR A 120 32.04 -44.43 -3.91
N ASN A 121 33.14 -44.56 -3.18
CA ASN A 121 34.26 -45.40 -3.56
C ASN A 121 33.96 -46.83 -3.12
N VAL A 122 33.27 -47.62 -3.95
CA VAL A 122 33.52 -49.07 -4.14
C VAL A 122 32.93 -49.46 -5.50
N GLY A 123 33.78 -49.95 -6.40
CA GLY A 123 33.35 -50.53 -7.66
C GLY A 123 32.62 -51.86 -7.46
N SER A 124 31.53 -52.07 -8.19
CA SER A 124 31.12 -53.39 -8.66
C SER A 124 30.00 -53.22 -9.68
N THR A 125 30.26 -53.72 -10.88
CA THR A 125 29.30 -53.99 -11.94
C THR A 125 28.16 -54.88 -11.45
N GLN A 126 26.90 -54.43 -11.57
CA GLN A 126 25.80 -55.32 -11.91
C GLN A 126 24.57 -54.55 -12.41
N SER A 127 24.25 -54.80 -13.66
CA SER A 127 22.97 -54.51 -14.31
C SER A 127 21.89 -55.37 -13.67
N LEU A 128 20.79 -54.76 -13.20
CA LEU A 128 19.47 -55.38 -13.25
C LEU A 128 18.43 -54.33 -13.68
N ARG A 129 17.91 -54.54 -14.89
CA ARG A 129 16.70 -53.92 -15.46
C ARG A 129 15.47 -54.29 -14.64
N LEU A 130 14.42 -53.47 -14.80
CA LEU A 130 12.95 -53.74 -14.86
C LEU A 130 12.26 -52.48 -14.29
N SER A 131 11.22 -51.86 -14.85
CA SER A 131 10.36 -52.13 -16.01
C SER A 131 9.58 -50.82 -16.27
N ILE A 132 9.56 -50.31 -17.51
CA ILE A 132 8.64 -49.25 -17.94
C ILE A 132 7.56 -49.96 -18.75
N ASN A 133 6.34 -50.02 -18.21
CA ASN A 133 5.15 -50.32 -19.00
C ASN A 133 4.61 -49.02 -19.61
N PRO A 134 4.36 -48.97 -20.92
CA PRO A 134 3.63 -47.89 -21.57
C PRO A 134 2.14 -48.26 -21.67
N THR A 135 1.27 -47.44 -21.09
CA THR A 135 -0.15 -47.47 -21.42
C THR A 135 -0.64 -46.04 -21.63
N GLY A 136 -1.41 -45.87 -22.70
CA GLY A 136 -1.65 -44.62 -23.41
C GLY A 136 -2.38 -43.52 -22.65
N GLY A 137 -2.22 -42.30 -23.18
CA GLY A 137 -3.02 -41.13 -22.85
C GLY A 137 -2.31 -39.81 -23.14
N GLU A 138 -2.62 -39.20 -24.29
CA GLU A 138 -2.51 -37.76 -24.63
C GLU A 138 -1.10 -37.13 -24.84
N PRO A 139 -0.78 -36.63 -26.06
CA PRO A 139 0.41 -35.82 -26.31
C PRO A 139 0.10 -34.35 -26.02
N GLY A 140 0.43 -33.86 -24.83
CA GLY A 140 0.19 -32.44 -24.52
C GLY A 140 0.99 -31.78 -23.40
N ASN A 141 1.75 -32.51 -22.58
CA ASN A 141 2.19 -31.95 -21.29
C ASN A 141 3.71 -32.03 -20.97
N PHE A 142 4.55 -32.52 -21.89
CA PHE A 142 5.99 -32.68 -21.63
C PHE A 142 6.80 -31.38 -21.75
N ASP A 143 6.41 -30.47 -22.64
CA ASP A 143 7.13 -29.21 -22.83
C ASP A 143 6.91 -28.22 -21.67
N GLN A 144 5.73 -28.26 -21.03
CA GLN A 144 5.39 -27.31 -19.97
C GLN A 144 6.11 -27.61 -18.65
N GLN A 145 6.38 -28.89 -18.34
CA GLN A 145 7.18 -29.26 -17.17
C GLN A 145 8.66 -28.93 -17.37
N ASN A 146 9.23 -29.11 -18.56
CA ASN A 146 10.63 -28.76 -18.86
C ASN A 146 10.88 -27.24 -18.86
N LEU A 147 9.93 -26.43 -19.33
CA LEU A 147 10.03 -24.97 -19.22
C LEU A 147 9.91 -24.49 -17.76
N SER A 148 9.05 -25.15 -16.96
CA SER A 148 8.87 -24.83 -15.55
C SER A 148 10.11 -25.18 -14.72
N THR A 149 10.67 -26.39 -14.90
CA THR A 149 11.91 -26.81 -14.22
C THR A 149 13.11 -25.96 -14.63
N LYS A 150 13.24 -25.62 -15.91
CA LYS A 150 14.28 -24.70 -16.40
C LYS A 150 14.13 -23.28 -15.83
N GLY A 151 12.91 -22.75 -15.74
CA GLY A 151 12.64 -21.46 -15.11
C GLY A 151 12.93 -21.46 -13.61
N THR A 152 12.68 -22.58 -12.90
CA THR A 152 13.04 -22.72 -11.49
C THR A 152 14.55 -22.85 -11.26
N LEU A 153 15.27 -23.55 -12.15
CA LEU A 153 16.73 -23.65 -12.10
C LEU A 153 17.40 -22.31 -12.39
N GLU A 154 16.86 -21.52 -13.33
CA GLU A 154 17.36 -20.18 -13.62
C GLU A 154 17.11 -19.20 -12.46
N LYS A 155 15.94 -19.30 -11.79
CA LYS A 155 15.66 -18.53 -10.57
C LYS A 155 16.59 -18.94 -9.42
N LEU A 156 16.89 -20.23 -9.29
CA LEU A 156 17.84 -20.74 -8.30
C LEU A 156 19.25 -20.20 -8.59
N ALA A 157 19.71 -20.27 -9.84
CA ALA A 157 21.02 -19.74 -10.25
C ALA A 157 21.16 -18.23 -9.96
N ARG A 158 20.12 -17.44 -10.25
CA ARG A 158 20.10 -16.00 -9.89
C ARG A 158 20.13 -15.78 -8.38
N SER A 159 19.40 -16.58 -7.61
CA SER A 159 19.42 -16.50 -6.15
C SER A 159 20.79 -16.88 -5.57
N GLU A 160 21.45 -17.89 -6.12
CA GLU A 160 22.82 -18.28 -5.73
C GLU A 160 23.83 -17.18 -6.05
N GLU A 161 23.67 -16.51 -7.21
CA GLU A 161 24.48 -15.36 -7.58
C GLU A 161 24.30 -14.19 -6.61
N ILE A 162 23.05 -13.86 -6.24
CA ILE A 162 22.76 -12.82 -5.23
C ILE A 162 23.35 -13.19 -3.86
N ILE A 163 23.27 -14.45 -3.45
CA ILE A 163 23.89 -14.90 -2.19
C ILE A 163 25.42 -14.74 -2.26
N LYS A 164 26.02 -15.02 -3.42
CA LYS A 164 27.46 -14.86 -3.63
C LYS A 164 27.87 -13.38 -3.60
N THR A 165 27.10 -12.48 -4.21
CA THR A 165 27.37 -11.03 -4.14
C THR A 165 27.24 -10.51 -2.71
N LEU A 166 26.17 -10.88 -1.99
CA LEU A 166 25.99 -10.49 -0.58
C LEU A 166 27.09 -11.03 0.35
N ARG A 167 27.60 -12.26 0.10
CA ARG A 167 28.76 -12.80 0.83
C ARG A 167 30.03 -12.00 0.56
N ASN A 168 30.24 -11.59 -0.69
CA ASN A 168 31.39 -10.76 -1.08
C ASN A 168 31.28 -9.37 -0.44
N GLU A 169 30.12 -8.72 -0.51
CA GLU A 169 29.85 -7.43 0.14
C GLU A 169 30.06 -7.50 1.65
N ASN A 170 29.57 -8.55 2.31
CA ASN A 170 29.79 -8.76 3.74
C ASN A 170 31.28 -8.92 4.08
N HIS A 171 32.05 -9.54 3.19
CA HIS A 171 33.50 -9.67 3.35
C HIS A 171 34.22 -8.32 3.20
N THR A 172 33.82 -7.52 2.21
CA THR A 172 34.30 -6.14 2.01
C THR A 172 33.99 -5.28 3.24
N LEU A 173 32.74 -5.27 3.70
CA LEU A 173 32.33 -4.52 4.91
C LEU A 173 33.08 -4.96 6.17
N LYS A 174 33.39 -6.26 6.32
CA LYS A 174 34.24 -6.75 7.42
C LYS A 174 35.70 -6.31 7.27
N SER A 175 36.21 -6.20 6.05
CA SER A 175 37.53 -5.65 5.79
C SER A 175 37.58 -4.17 6.13
N ASP A 176 36.60 -3.40 5.66
CA ASP A 176 36.49 -1.97 5.90
C ASP A 176 36.30 -1.66 7.39
N LEU A 177 35.52 -2.46 8.12
CA LEU A 177 35.38 -2.34 9.57
C LEU A 177 36.70 -2.62 10.31
N ARG A 178 37.51 -3.58 9.83
CA ARG A 178 38.86 -3.84 10.38
C ARG A 178 39.83 -2.71 10.06
N GLU A 179 39.73 -2.12 8.87
CA GLU A 179 40.52 -0.96 8.48
C GLU A 179 40.17 0.26 9.32
N ALA A 180 38.89 0.59 9.43
CA ALA A 180 38.39 1.67 10.27
C ALA A 180 38.80 1.47 11.73
N LYS A 181 38.70 0.25 12.26
CA LYS A 181 39.22 -0.10 13.60
C LYS A 181 40.71 0.21 13.71
N ARG A 182 41.54 -0.22 12.74
CA ARG A 182 42.99 0.05 12.77
C ARG A 182 43.30 1.54 12.72
N VAL A 183 42.58 2.30 11.90
CA VAL A 183 42.73 3.77 11.83
C VAL A 183 42.35 4.41 13.16
N LEU A 184 41.25 3.98 13.80
CA LEU A 184 40.87 4.44 15.12
C LEU A 184 41.92 4.09 16.18
N GLU A 185 42.47 2.88 16.15
CA GLU A 185 43.58 2.47 17.05
C GLU A 185 44.83 3.35 16.85
N LEU A 186 45.14 3.75 15.60
CA LEU A 186 46.24 4.66 15.29
C LEU A 186 45.97 6.10 15.73
N GLU A 187 44.76 6.63 15.51
CA GLU A 187 44.36 7.99 15.90
C GLU A 187 44.33 8.16 17.43
N THR A 188 43.82 7.13 18.13
CA THR A 188 43.60 7.19 19.59
C THR A 188 44.81 6.69 20.37
N GLY A 189 45.63 5.81 19.76
CA GLY A 189 46.78 5.17 20.38
C GLY A 189 46.42 4.04 21.34
N GLU A 190 45.15 3.60 21.33
CA GLU A 190 44.61 2.54 22.19
C GLU A 190 44.18 1.35 21.32
N LYS A 191 44.41 0.12 21.78
CA LYS A 191 43.94 -1.08 21.09
C LYS A 191 42.45 -1.29 21.39
N ILE A 192 41.63 -1.42 20.34
CA ILE A 192 40.16 -1.43 20.46
C ILE A 192 39.64 -2.85 20.27
N ASP A 193 39.56 -3.66 21.33
CA ASP A 193 39.15 -5.06 21.19
C ASP A 193 37.69 -5.22 20.72
N ASN A 194 36.78 -4.34 21.18
CA ASN A 194 35.39 -4.30 20.74
C ASN A 194 34.92 -2.85 20.50
N ILE A 195 34.53 -2.53 19.27
CA ILE A 195 34.13 -1.17 18.85
C ILE A 195 32.88 -0.66 19.57
N ASN A 196 31.89 -1.53 19.82
CA ASN A 196 30.65 -1.14 20.46
C ASN A 196 30.84 -0.81 21.94
N LEU A 197 31.70 -1.58 22.61
CA LEU A 197 32.05 -1.31 24.01
C LEU A 197 32.89 -0.04 24.12
N TRP A 198 33.87 0.13 23.24
CA TRP A 198 34.73 1.31 23.19
C TRP A 198 33.94 2.61 22.94
N LEU A 199 33.01 2.60 21.97
CA LEU A 199 32.13 3.74 21.72
C LEU A 199 31.24 4.05 22.93
N ARG A 200 30.71 3.03 23.62
CA ARG A 200 29.92 3.23 24.85
C ARG A 200 30.73 3.83 25.98
N THR A 201 31.98 3.41 26.17
CA THR A 201 32.88 3.99 27.17
C THR A 201 33.14 5.47 26.89
N ILE A 202 33.43 5.84 25.64
CA ILE A 202 33.63 7.24 25.23
C ILE A 202 32.36 8.07 25.44
N LEU A 203 31.18 7.51 25.14
CA LEU A 203 29.91 8.20 25.33
C LEU A 203 29.52 8.34 26.80
N ALA A 204 29.81 7.34 27.63
CA ALA A 204 29.57 7.37 29.07
C ALA A 204 30.49 8.39 29.78
N GLU A 205 31.73 8.55 29.33
CA GLU A 205 32.66 9.56 29.85
C GLU A 205 32.25 11.01 29.53
N ARG A 206 31.35 11.22 28.57
CA ARG A 206 30.88 12.54 28.14
C ARG A 206 29.58 12.99 28.83
N GLY A 207 28.92 12.10 29.58
CA GLY A 207 27.58 12.27 30.13
C GLY A 207 27.48 12.37 31.65
N GLY A 208 28.37 13.12 32.33
CA GLY A 208 28.29 13.27 33.78
C GLY A 208 29.03 14.48 34.37
N SER A 209 28.24 15.47 34.81
CA SER A 209 28.49 16.48 35.86
C SER A 209 29.73 17.39 35.80
N SER A 210 29.46 18.68 35.98
CA SER A 210 30.31 19.86 35.79
C SER A 210 31.51 20.04 36.75
N ASP A 211 31.85 19.13 37.67
CA ASP A 211 32.78 19.47 38.77
C ASP A 211 33.88 18.46 39.11
N ARG A 212 34.49 17.80 38.10
CA ARG A 212 35.83 17.23 38.27
C ARG A 212 36.77 17.61 37.14
N ARG A 213 37.36 18.79 37.31
CA ARG A 213 38.55 19.24 36.60
C ARG A 213 39.71 18.29 36.94
N GLY A 214 40.23 17.59 35.94
CA GLY A 214 41.59 17.02 35.97
C GLY A 214 41.70 15.51 36.18
N ARG A 215 41.34 14.73 35.16
CA ARG A 215 42.12 13.58 34.63
C ARG A 215 41.36 12.98 33.44
N SER A 216 41.47 13.62 32.28
CA SER A 216 41.14 12.97 31.01
C SER A 216 42.25 11.96 30.70
N SER A 217 41.95 10.66 30.81
CA SER A 217 42.86 9.59 30.40
C SER A 217 42.09 8.56 29.58
N GLY A 218 41.67 8.92 28.38
CA GLY A 218 41.13 7.98 27.41
C GLY A 218 40.79 8.68 26.08
N GLY A 219 41.34 8.22 24.96
CA GLY A 219 40.80 8.49 23.63
C GLY A 219 41.61 9.36 22.65
N TRP A 220 42.54 10.21 23.09
CA TRP A 220 43.36 11.03 22.16
C TRP A 220 44.86 11.01 22.49
N ARG A 221 45.29 10.05 23.31
CA ARG A 221 46.63 10.03 23.89
C ARG A 221 47.71 9.87 22.80
N GLY A 222 47.45 9.08 21.76
CA GLY A 222 48.37 8.91 20.61
C GLY A 222 48.64 10.22 19.86
N ARG A 223 47.59 10.89 19.38
CA ARG A 223 47.70 12.18 18.69
C ARG A 223 48.26 13.29 19.58
N GLN A 224 47.86 13.34 20.85
CA GLN A 224 48.40 14.30 21.81
C GLN A 224 49.89 14.04 22.09
N GLN A 225 50.33 12.79 22.17
CA GLN A 225 51.75 12.42 22.31
C GLN A 225 52.55 12.80 21.07
N GLN A 226 52.02 12.54 19.87
CA GLN A 226 52.67 12.91 18.62
C GLN A 226 52.77 14.44 18.47
N ILE A 227 51.71 15.19 18.81
CA ILE A 227 51.73 16.65 18.87
C ILE A 227 52.72 17.14 19.92
N SER A 228 52.79 16.50 21.09
CA SER A 228 53.73 16.88 22.16
C SER A 228 55.18 16.62 21.75
N LEU A 229 55.45 15.49 21.08
CA LEU A 229 56.76 15.14 20.54
C LEU A 229 57.18 16.11 19.43
N LEU A 230 56.27 16.43 18.51
CA LEU A 230 56.51 17.42 17.45
C LEU A 230 56.74 18.81 18.03
N ARG A 231 55.95 19.24 19.02
CA ARG A 231 56.15 20.51 19.73
C ARG A 231 57.50 20.56 20.44
N PHE A 232 57.92 19.47 21.10
CA PHE A 232 59.23 19.38 21.72
C PHE A 232 60.35 19.46 20.67
N LYS A 233 60.17 18.80 19.52
CA LYS A 233 61.14 18.82 18.41
C LYS A 233 61.22 20.19 17.75
N VAL A 234 60.09 20.86 17.53
CA VAL A 234 60.01 22.25 17.05
C VAL A 234 60.71 23.17 18.06
N LYS A 235 60.39 23.08 19.35
CA LYS A 235 61.03 23.89 20.39
C LYS A 235 62.55 23.64 20.51
N SER A 236 63.00 22.40 20.30
CA SER A 236 64.43 22.06 20.25
C SER A 236 65.11 22.63 19.00
N LEU A 237 64.44 22.59 17.85
CA LEU A 237 64.92 23.20 16.61
C LEU A 237 64.94 24.73 16.70
N GLU A 238 63.92 25.35 17.30
CA GLU A 238 63.85 26.77 17.62
C GLU A 238 64.97 27.18 18.57
N SER A 239 65.21 26.40 19.64
CA SER A 239 66.32 26.65 20.56
C SER A 239 67.67 26.55 19.85
N ARG A 240 67.84 25.61 18.91
CA ARG A 240 69.05 25.49 18.09
C ARG A 240 69.19 26.66 17.11
N LEU A 241 68.09 27.12 16.51
CA LEU A 241 68.08 28.27 15.61
C LEU A 241 68.41 29.57 16.36
N ASN A 242 67.82 29.76 17.54
CA ASN A 242 68.09 30.90 18.41
C ASN A 242 69.52 30.87 18.96
N SER A 243 70.10 29.69 19.20
CA SER A 243 71.51 29.57 19.58
C SER A 243 72.49 29.83 18.44
N LEU A 244 72.05 29.70 17.18
CA LEU A 244 72.83 29.97 15.97
C LEU A 244 72.66 31.41 15.45
N SER A 245 71.84 32.24 16.12
CA SER A 245 71.51 33.59 15.67
C SER A 245 72.04 34.66 16.63
N PRO A 246 73.21 35.26 16.36
CA PRO A 246 73.61 36.52 16.97
C PRO A 246 73.43 37.66 15.96
N LEU A 247 72.24 38.30 15.90
CA LEU A 247 72.08 39.75 15.69
C LEU A 247 70.59 40.12 15.57
N PRO A 248 70.09 41.14 16.30
CA PRO A 248 68.73 41.62 16.13
C PRO A 248 68.70 42.75 15.08
N PHE A 249 68.01 42.54 13.96
CA PHE A 249 67.41 43.65 13.24
C PHE A 249 65.93 43.37 13.02
N HIS A 250 65.17 44.12 13.78
CA HIS A 250 63.73 44.15 13.90
C HIS A 250 63.13 44.82 12.66
N LEU A 251 62.32 44.11 11.87
CA LEU A 251 61.47 44.77 10.88
C LEU A 251 60.00 44.44 11.13
N ASN A 252 59.36 45.52 11.54
CA ASN A 252 57.98 45.70 11.90
C ASN A 252 57.13 45.69 10.63
N THR A 253 56.08 44.89 10.65
CA THR A 253 54.98 44.88 9.69
C THR A 253 54.29 46.25 9.64
N ASN A 254 54.19 46.88 8.46
CA ASN A 254 52.98 47.62 8.07
C ASN A 254 52.92 48.03 6.60
N ARG A 255 51.84 47.57 5.96
CA ARG A 255 50.89 48.27 5.07
C ARG A 255 51.33 48.83 3.70
N ASN A 256 50.64 48.28 2.68
CA ASN A 256 49.99 48.93 1.53
C ASN A 256 50.71 50.08 0.82
N ASP A 257 51.04 49.89 -0.46
CA ASP A 257 50.26 50.50 -1.55
C ASP A 257 50.66 49.94 -2.93
N GLU A 258 49.69 49.94 -3.83
CA GLU A 258 49.83 49.72 -5.27
C GLU A 258 50.78 50.76 -5.90
N LEU A 259 51.66 50.36 -6.82
CA LEU A 259 51.80 51.07 -8.11
C LEU A 259 52.70 50.29 -9.08
N GLU A 260 52.21 50.24 -10.31
CA GLU A 260 52.89 49.84 -11.54
C GLU A 260 54.09 50.74 -11.89
N ASP A 261 54.95 50.13 -12.71
CA ASP A 261 55.83 50.76 -13.71
C ASP A 261 57.24 51.29 -13.32
N VAL A 262 58.10 51.19 -14.34
CA VAL A 262 59.40 51.86 -14.56
C VAL A 262 60.68 51.11 -14.19
N TYR A 263 61.25 50.53 -15.24
CA TYR A 263 62.68 50.40 -15.53
C TYR A 263 63.59 51.43 -14.83
N THR A 264 64.45 50.99 -13.92
CA THR A 264 65.79 51.59 -13.77
C THR A 264 66.84 50.54 -13.46
N MET A 265 67.66 50.30 -14.48
CA MET A 265 69.08 49.98 -14.45
C MET A 265 69.80 50.33 -13.13
N ARG A 266 70.27 49.31 -12.41
CA ARG A 266 71.48 49.40 -11.56
C ARG A 266 72.37 48.19 -11.78
N LYS A 267 73.40 48.40 -12.59
CA LYS A 267 74.66 47.65 -12.53
C LYS A 267 75.46 48.15 -11.32
N SER A 268 76.14 47.23 -10.63
CA SER A 268 77.58 47.30 -10.29
C SER A 268 77.94 46.80 -8.88
N GLY A 269 78.97 45.93 -8.83
CA GLY A 269 79.73 45.49 -7.67
C GLY A 269 79.52 43.99 -7.39
N ALA A 270 80.42 43.05 -7.65
CA ALA A 270 81.87 43.13 -7.81
C ALA A 270 82.41 41.92 -8.62
N THR A 271 83.12 42.18 -9.71
CA THR A 271 84.05 41.25 -10.36
C THR A 271 85.33 42.01 -10.68
N THR A 272 86.28 41.98 -9.74
CA THR A 272 87.70 42.26 -9.96
C THR A 272 88.39 41.06 -9.34
N LEU A 273 89.12 40.23 -10.10
CA LEU A 273 90.56 40.38 -10.26
C LEU A 273 91.03 39.71 -11.56
N GLY A 274 91.66 40.51 -12.43
CA GLY A 274 92.96 40.23 -13.05
C GLY A 274 93.08 39.07 -14.03
N ILE A 275 92.81 39.31 -15.31
CA ILE A 275 93.46 38.60 -16.41
C ILE A 275 94.15 39.67 -17.26
N GLU A 276 95.48 39.72 -17.22
CA GLU A 276 96.25 40.07 -18.42
C GLU A 276 97.70 39.60 -18.31
N SER A 277 98.10 38.88 -19.36
CA SER A 277 99.46 38.78 -19.90
C SER A 277 100.56 38.13 -19.05
N ILE A 278 100.79 36.82 -19.24
CA ILE A 278 102.11 36.30 -19.62
C ILE A 278 101.90 35.10 -20.57
N PHE A 279 102.06 35.34 -21.88
CA PHE A 279 102.54 34.31 -22.79
C PHE A 279 104.03 34.09 -22.45
N ALA A 280 104.38 32.90 -21.98
CA ALA A 280 105.73 32.37 -22.08
C ALA A 280 105.63 30.85 -22.11
N GLU A 281 106.08 30.29 -23.23
CA GLU A 281 106.40 28.87 -23.41
C GLU A 281 107.10 28.31 -22.18
N SER A 282 106.58 27.22 -21.64
CA SER A 282 107.34 26.20 -20.92
C SER A 282 106.42 25.02 -20.67
N ASP A 283 106.75 23.90 -21.32
CA ASP A 283 106.29 22.56 -20.97
C ASP A 283 106.49 22.32 -19.46
N PHE A 284 105.40 22.36 -18.70
CA PHE A 284 105.38 21.90 -17.31
C PHE A 284 104.03 21.25 -17.02
N GLU A 285 103.92 19.96 -17.35
CA GLU A 285 102.81 19.10 -16.91
C GLU A 285 102.79 19.04 -15.37
N LEU A 286 101.90 19.80 -14.74
CA LEU A 286 101.59 19.69 -13.32
C LEU A 286 100.41 18.73 -13.10
N PRO A 287 100.56 17.62 -12.34
CA PRO A 287 99.50 16.63 -12.10
C PRO A 287 98.32 17.11 -11.22
N PHE A 288 98.31 18.38 -10.80
CA PHE A 288 97.36 18.88 -9.79
C PHE A 288 95.96 19.24 -10.37
N ASN A 289 95.87 19.60 -11.65
CA ASN A 289 94.59 19.99 -12.28
C ASN A 289 93.68 18.80 -12.61
N GLN A 290 94.23 17.59 -12.79
CA GLN A 290 93.46 16.40 -13.13
C GLN A 290 92.46 16.00 -12.02
N ARG A 291 92.87 16.14 -10.74
CA ARG A 291 92.05 15.76 -9.58
C ARG A 291 90.91 16.75 -9.35
N GLN A 292 91.15 18.06 -9.51
CA GLN A 292 90.11 19.11 -9.38
C GLN A 292 89.03 18.95 -10.47
N ILE A 293 89.45 18.81 -11.74
CA ILE A 293 88.54 18.61 -12.88
C ILE A 293 87.72 17.33 -12.71
N ALA A 294 88.31 16.25 -12.19
CA ALA A 294 87.57 15.02 -11.88
C ALA A 294 86.53 15.22 -10.77
N THR A 295 86.84 15.97 -9.72
CA THR A 295 85.87 16.28 -8.64
C THR A 295 84.75 17.18 -9.12
N ASP A 296 85.03 18.16 -9.98
CA ASP A 296 84.01 19.08 -10.49
C ASP A 296 83.15 18.40 -11.56
N LYS A 297 83.71 17.55 -12.42
CA LYS A 297 82.93 16.66 -13.30
C LYS A 297 82.02 15.74 -12.49
N SER A 298 82.50 15.16 -11.39
CA SER A 298 81.67 14.34 -10.50
C SER A 298 80.51 15.15 -9.90
N LYS A 299 80.77 16.34 -9.37
CA LYS A 299 79.71 17.24 -8.84
C LYS A 299 78.69 17.63 -9.92
N ILE A 300 79.14 17.95 -11.13
CA ILE A 300 78.26 18.26 -12.27
C ILE A 300 77.36 17.07 -12.59
N THR A 301 77.90 15.84 -12.67
CA THR A 301 77.07 14.66 -12.93
C THR A 301 76.07 14.36 -11.81
N VAL A 302 76.41 14.67 -10.55
CA VAL A 302 75.49 14.55 -9.42
C VAL A 302 74.37 15.59 -9.50
N LEU A 303 74.71 16.83 -9.86
CA LEU A 303 73.73 17.91 -10.05
C LEU A 303 72.83 17.64 -11.26
N GLU A 304 73.35 17.11 -12.36
CA GLU A 304 72.58 16.69 -13.53
C GLU A 304 71.58 15.59 -13.16
N LYS A 305 72.02 14.57 -12.41
CA LYS A 305 71.13 13.53 -11.87
C LYS A 305 70.05 14.12 -10.97
N GLU A 306 70.40 15.06 -10.10
CA GLU A 306 69.45 15.72 -9.22
C GLU A 306 68.42 16.56 -10.01
N ILE A 307 68.87 17.31 -11.03
CA ILE A 307 67.99 18.06 -11.93
C ILE A 307 67.02 17.11 -12.65
N THR A 308 67.49 15.97 -13.15
CA THR A 308 66.60 14.98 -13.79
C THR A 308 65.59 14.40 -12.80
N ARG A 309 66.02 14.07 -11.57
CA ARG A 309 65.14 13.57 -10.50
C ARG A 309 64.06 14.59 -10.12
N LEU A 310 64.44 15.85 -9.93
CA LEU A 310 63.49 16.93 -9.61
C LEU A 310 62.53 17.19 -10.77
N ASN A 311 62.99 17.12 -12.02
CA ASN A 311 62.12 17.23 -13.19
C ASN A 311 61.09 16.08 -13.24
N ASP A 312 61.50 14.84 -12.97
CA ASP A 312 60.59 13.69 -12.91
C ASP A 312 59.56 13.84 -11.78
N GLU A 313 59.99 14.35 -10.62
CA GLU A 313 59.08 14.60 -9.49
C GLU A 313 58.05 15.70 -9.82
N ILE A 314 58.48 16.78 -10.48
CA ILE A 314 57.59 17.84 -10.98
C ILE A 314 56.57 17.26 -11.98
N GLN A 315 57.02 16.43 -12.94
CA GLN A 315 56.13 15.79 -13.91
C GLN A 315 55.12 14.84 -13.23
N SER A 316 55.58 14.03 -12.27
CA SER A 316 54.70 13.15 -11.50
C SER A 316 53.64 13.93 -10.70
N SER A 317 54.01 15.08 -10.15
CA SER A 317 53.13 15.94 -9.36
C SER A 317 52.11 16.66 -10.26
N LYS A 318 52.53 17.14 -11.44
CA LYS A 318 51.61 17.66 -12.47
C LYS A 318 50.60 16.62 -12.92
N SER A 319 51.03 15.37 -13.13
CA SER A 319 50.14 14.26 -13.48
C SER A 319 49.13 13.96 -12.37
N ARG A 320 49.56 13.92 -11.10
CA ARG A 320 48.67 13.75 -9.94
C ARG A 320 47.65 14.88 -9.82
N PHE A 321 48.09 16.14 -9.99
CA PHE A 321 47.21 17.30 -9.98
C PHE A 321 46.14 17.23 -11.09
N ALA A 322 46.54 16.87 -12.32
CA ALA A 322 45.61 16.71 -13.43
C ALA A 322 44.55 15.61 -13.15
N LYS A 323 44.96 14.47 -12.56
CA LYS A 323 44.04 13.40 -12.15
C LYS A 323 43.07 13.86 -11.07
N THR A 324 43.56 14.56 -10.04
CA THR A 324 42.71 15.10 -8.97
C THR A 324 41.72 16.14 -9.51
N LYS A 325 42.17 17.02 -10.41
CA LYS A 325 41.30 18.02 -11.06
C LYS A 325 40.23 17.38 -11.94
N ALA A 326 40.56 16.31 -12.68
CA ALA A 326 39.58 15.55 -13.45
C ALA A 326 38.52 14.89 -12.53
N ARG A 327 38.96 14.33 -11.39
CA ARG A 327 38.06 13.78 -10.38
C ARG A 327 37.18 14.86 -9.75
N GLU A 328 37.73 16.01 -9.40
CA GLU A 328 36.98 17.15 -8.86
C GLU A 328 35.90 17.61 -9.83
N ASN A 329 36.22 17.72 -11.12
CA ASN A 329 35.24 18.05 -12.15
C ASN A 329 34.12 17.00 -12.26
N SER A 330 34.46 15.70 -12.24
CA SER A 330 33.46 14.61 -12.24
C SER A 330 32.54 14.71 -11.03
N LEU A 331 33.11 14.85 -9.83
CA LEU A 331 32.35 14.98 -8.59
C LEU A 331 31.46 16.23 -8.57
N SER A 332 31.93 17.34 -9.14
CA SER A 332 31.13 18.58 -9.26
C SER A 332 29.91 18.39 -10.18
N VAL A 333 30.09 17.69 -11.31
CA VAL A 333 28.98 17.35 -12.22
C VAL A 333 27.99 16.41 -11.53
N GLU A 334 28.48 15.38 -10.85
CA GLU A 334 27.65 14.44 -10.07
C GLU A 334 26.85 15.17 -8.98
N MET A 335 27.49 16.09 -8.25
CA MET A 335 26.83 16.93 -7.24
C MET A 335 25.75 17.83 -7.84
N GLN A 336 25.98 18.43 -9.01
CA GLN A 336 24.96 19.22 -9.70
C GLN A 336 23.79 18.35 -10.18
N GLU A 337 24.07 17.13 -10.65
CA GLU A 337 23.03 16.19 -11.06
C GLU A 337 22.19 15.72 -9.87
N LEU A 338 22.82 15.42 -8.73
CA LEU A 338 22.13 15.09 -7.48
C LEU A 338 21.23 16.24 -7.01
N LYS A 339 21.69 17.49 -7.07
CA LYS A 339 20.85 18.67 -6.77
C LYS A 339 19.62 18.76 -7.68
N LYS A 340 19.79 18.50 -8.98
CA LYS A 340 18.66 18.50 -9.94
C LYS A 340 17.66 17.38 -9.63
N LYS A 341 18.15 16.18 -9.31
CA LYS A 341 17.29 15.05 -8.90
C LYS A 341 16.54 15.36 -7.62
N MET A 342 17.19 15.98 -6.63
CA MET A 342 16.56 16.40 -5.39
C MET A 342 15.47 17.45 -5.64
N ALA A 343 15.72 18.44 -6.49
CA ALA A 343 14.70 19.42 -6.88
C ALA A 343 13.49 18.77 -7.57
N GLN A 344 13.70 17.79 -8.45
CA GLN A 344 12.61 17.04 -9.08
C GLN A 344 11.79 16.20 -8.09
N LEU A 345 12.43 15.60 -7.09
CA LEU A 345 11.73 14.86 -6.03
C LEU A 345 10.89 15.78 -5.16
N LEU A 346 11.41 16.96 -4.82
CA LEU A 346 10.64 17.96 -4.09
C LEU A 346 9.41 18.40 -4.89
N GLU A 347 9.54 18.57 -6.21
CA GLU A 347 8.40 18.93 -7.06
C GLU A 347 7.37 17.81 -7.15
N LYS A 348 7.79 16.55 -7.21
CA LYS A 348 6.87 15.40 -7.11
C LYS A 348 6.15 15.36 -5.78
N GLY A 349 6.87 15.61 -4.68
CA GLY A 349 6.27 15.69 -3.35
C GLY A 349 5.16 16.73 -3.27
N LYS A 350 5.36 17.92 -3.88
CA LYS A 350 4.30 18.93 -3.97
C LYS A 350 3.08 18.44 -4.76
N HIS A 351 3.28 17.78 -5.90
CA HIS A 351 2.16 17.24 -6.66
C HIS A 351 1.41 16.13 -5.89
N ASP A 352 2.13 15.31 -5.11
CA ASP A 352 1.52 14.31 -4.23
C ASP A 352 0.71 15.00 -3.11
N ASP A 353 1.22 16.07 -2.51
CA ASP A 353 0.51 16.88 -1.52
C ASP A 353 -0.75 17.56 -2.09
N GLU A 354 -0.68 18.07 -3.32
CA GLU A 354 -1.83 18.61 -4.06
C GLU A 354 -2.88 17.52 -4.30
N LEU A 355 -2.46 16.32 -4.71
CA LEU A 355 -3.35 15.18 -4.89
C LEU A 355 -4.02 14.75 -3.58
N ILE A 356 -3.26 14.68 -2.49
CA ILE A 356 -3.78 14.36 -1.15
C ILE A 356 -4.82 15.40 -0.74
N THR A 357 -4.53 16.68 -0.95
CA THR A 357 -5.45 17.79 -0.65
C THR A 357 -6.74 17.67 -1.47
N ALA A 358 -6.64 17.43 -2.77
CA ALA A 358 -7.81 17.24 -3.64
C ALA A 358 -8.67 16.02 -3.23
N MET A 359 -8.02 14.94 -2.78
CA MET A 359 -8.72 13.75 -2.28
C MET A 359 -9.42 14.02 -0.94
N ILE A 360 -8.78 14.76 -0.03
CA ILE A 360 -9.39 15.19 1.24
C ILE A 360 -10.62 16.07 0.95
N ASP A 361 -10.52 17.05 0.05
CA ASP A 361 -11.63 17.91 -0.34
C ASP A 361 -12.79 17.12 -0.96
N SER A 362 -12.48 16.12 -1.80
CA SER A 362 -13.49 15.24 -2.39
C SER A 362 -14.18 14.40 -1.32
N ASN A 363 -13.44 13.84 -0.37
CA ASN A 363 -14.00 13.07 0.75
C ASN A 363 -14.87 13.95 1.66
N GLN A 364 -14.46 15.20 1.91
CA GLN A 364 -15.26 16.15 2.68
C GLN A 364 -16.59 16.45 1.98
N LYS A 365 -16.57 16.72 0.67
CA LYS A 365 -17.79 16.95 -0.13
C LYS A 365 -18.74 15.75 -0.12
N LEU A 366 -18.19 14.54 -0.18
CA LEU A 366 -18.97 13.30 -0.07
C LEU A 366 -19.59 13.16 1.32
N GLN A 367 -18.82 13.40 2.38
CA GLN A 367 -19.31 13.36 3.75
C GLN A 367 -20.43 14.38 3.98
N ASP A 368 -20.29 15.60 3.45
CA ASP A 368 -21.32 16.64 3.54
C ASP A 368 -22.59 16.26 2.75
N THR A 369 -22.43 15.55 1.62
CA THR A 369 -23.57 15.04 0.84
C THR A 369 -24.30 13.93 1.58
N VAL A 370 -23.56 13.02 2.21
CA VAL A 370 -24.14 11.96 3.04
C VAL A 370 -24.89 12.57 4.23
N LYS A 371 -24.31 13.55 4.93
CA LYS A 371 -24.99 14.28 6.02
C LYS A 371 -26.29 14.94 5.54
N ARG A 372 -26.24 15.69 4.44
CA ARG A 372 -27.45 16.31 3.85
C ARG A 372 -28.52 15.28 3.51
N LYS A 373 -28.14 14.11 2.99
CA LYS A 373 -29.08 13.03 2.67
C LYS A 373 -29.63 12.36 3.93
N GLN A 374 -28.83 12.23 4.98
CA GLN A 374 -29.28 11.74 6.28
C GLN A 374 -30.34 12.69 6.88
N ASP A 375 -30.09 14.01 6.85
CA ASP A 375 -31.04 15.02 7.33
C ASP A 375 -32.35 14.98 6.53
N GLU A 376 -32.26 14.81 5.20
CA GLU A 376 -33.45 14.66 4.33
C GLU A 376 -34.26 13.40 4.67
N ILE A 377 -33.59 12.28 4.94
CA ILE A 377 -34.23 11.03 5.37
C ILE A 377 -34.92 11.23 6.73
N GLU A 378 -34.26 11.87 7.69
CA GLU A 378 -34.82 12.12 9.02
C GLU A 378 -36.08 13.01 8.94
N GLN A 379 -36.03 14.07 8.13
CA GLN A 379 -37.20 14.92 7.87
C GLN A 379 -38.36 14.15 7.22
N LEU A 380 -38.07 13.29 6.24
CA LEU A 380 -39.09 12.46 5.60
C LEU A 380 -39.67 11.43 6.58
N GLN A 381 -38.85 10.81 7.41
CA GLN A 381 -39.31 9.90 8.46
C GLN A 381 -40.18 10.61 9.49
N GLN A 382 -39.84 11.84 9.89
CA GLN A 382 -40.66 12.63 10.81
C GLN A 382 -42.01 13.00 10.19
N LYS A 383 -42.02 13.44 8.92
CA LYS A 383 -43.25 13.71 8.18
C LYS A 383 -44.15 12.47 8.10
N LEU A 384 -43.57 11.33 7.71
CA LEU A 384 -44.29 10.07 7.63
C LEU A 384 -44.88 9.67 9.00
N ARG A 385 -44.09 9.77 10.08
CA ARG A 385 -44.57 9.50 11.44
C ARG A 385 -45.77 10.38 11.80
N SER A 386 -45.69 11.68 11.54
CA SER A 386 -46.80 12.61 11.82
C SER A 386 -48.06 12.30 11.01
N GLU A 387 -47.91 11.82 9.78
CA GLU A 387 -49.02 11.43 8.92
C GLU A 387 -49.66 10.12 9.38
N THR A 388 -48.85 9.12 9.73
CA THR A 388 -49.35 7.89 10.36
C THR A 388 -50.09 8.16 11.66
N GLU A 389 -49.59 9.07 12.51
CA GLU A 389 -50.26 9.42 13.76
C GLU A 389 -51.64 10.06 13.52
N LYS A 390 -51.74 10.94 12.52
CA LYS A 390 -53.02 11.53 12.08
C LYS A 390 -54.00 10.46 11.56
N LEU A 391 -53.51 9.53 10.73
CA LEU A 391 -54.32 8.44 10.20
C LEU A 391 -54.81 7.50 11.30
N VAL A 392 -53.94 7.13 12.25
CA VAL A 392 -54.31 6.30 13.40
C VAL A 392 -55.35 7.00 14.26
N SER A 393 -55.17 8.30 14.56
CA SER A 393 -56.13 9.09 15.33
C SER A 393 -57.50 9.18 14.63
N SER A 394 -57.51 9.42 13.32
CA SER A 394 -58.76 9.44 12.53
C SER A 394 -59.43 8.06 12.48
N SER A 395 -58.65 6.98 12.33
CA SER A 395 -59.16 5.62 12.35
C SER A 395 -59.78 5.28 13.71
N LEU A 396 -59.16 5.70 14.81
CA LEU A 396 -59.66 5.47 16.17
C LEU A 396 -60.99 6.21 16.39
N GLN A 397 -61.08 7.46 15.93
CA GLN A 397 -62.33 8.23 15.96
C GLN A 397 -63.45 7.52 15.19
N LYS A 398 -63.19 7.12 13.94
CA LYS A 398 -64.16 6.37 13.11
C LYS A 398 -64.57 5.05 13.76
N SER A 399 -63.64 4.33 14.38
CA SER A 399 -63.95 3.10 15.12
C SER A 399 -64.90 3.37 16.29
N SER A 400 -64.66 4.44 17.05
CA SER A 400 -65.54 4.82 18.16
C SER A 400 -66.94 5.24 17.69
N GLU A 401 -67.05 5.89 16.53
CA GLU A 401 -68.32 6.26 15.90
C GLU A 401 -69.06 5.02 15.39
N LEU A 402 -68.35 4.09 14.74
CA LEU A 402 -68.92 2.81 14.31
C LEU A 402 -69.45 2.00 15.49
N GLU A 403 -68.76 2.00 16.62
CA GLU A 403 -69.22 1.30 17.82
C GLU A 403 -70.49 1.93 18.41
N LYS A 404 -70.59 3.27 18.40
CA LYS A 404 -71.83 3.99 18.76
C LYS A 404 -72.98 3.65 17.81
N LEU A 405 -72.73 3.68 16.50
CA LEU A 405 -73.71 3.32 15.47
C LEU A 405 -74.18 1.87 15.62
N LYS A 406 -73.26 0.93 15.88
CA LYS A 406 -73.57 -0.47 16.13
C LYS A 406 -74.48 -0.65 17.36
N LYS A 407 -74.24 0.12 18.42
CA LYS A 407 -75.10 0.12 19.62
C LYS A 407 -76.50 0.66 19.32
N ILE A 408 -76.61 1.73 18.52
CA ILE A 408 -77.90 2.28 18.10
C ILE A 408 -78.66 1.29 17.21
N LEU A 409 -77.97 0.63 16.27
CA LEU A 409 -78.56 -0.42 15.44
C LEU A 409 -79.11 -1.56 16.29
N PHE A 410 -78.32 -2.06 17.25
CA PHE A 410 -78.80 -3.12 18.15
C PHE A 410 -80.05 -2.70 18.94
N GLN A 411 -80.08 -1.46 19.45
CA GLN A 411 -81.26 -0.91 20.12
C GLN A 411 -82.47 -0.82 19.19
N LYS A 412 -82.27 -0.40 17.93
CA LYS A 412 -83.32 -0.30 16.94
C LYS A 412 -83.82 -1.66 16.49
N ASP A 413 -82.95 -2.65 16.34
CA ASP A 413 -83.32 -4.03 16.02
C ASP A 413 -84.14 -4.68 17.15
N ASP A 414 -83.80 -4.41 18.41
CA ASP A 414 -84.60 -4.86 19.56
C ASP A 414 -85.97 -4.18 19.59
N GLU A 415 -86.05 -2.87 19.33
CA GLU A 415 -87.30 -2.10 19.24
C GLU A 415 -88.18 -2.60 18.07
N ILE A 416 -87.58 -2.89 16.91
CA ILE A 416 -88.27 -3.51 15.78
C ILE A 416 -88.81 -4.88 16.17
N ARG A 417 -88.01 -5.72 16.84
CA ARG A 417 -88.44 -7.06 17.29
C ARG A 417 -89.62 -6.98 18.26
N GLU A 418 -89.62 -6.00 19.15
CA GLU A 418 -90.72 -5.74 20.08
C GLU A 418 -91.99 -5.25 19.34
N LEU A 419 -91.84 -4.29 18.42
CA LEU A 419 -92.93 -3.82 17.55
C LEU A 419 -93.51 -4.96 16.69
N GLU A 420 -92.67 -5.79 16.08
CA GLU A 420 -93.09 -6.98 15.33
C GLU A 420 -93.84 -7.98 16.20
N ASN A 421 -93.43 -8.18 17.45
CA ASN A 421 -94.14 -9.03 18.40
C ASN A 421 -95.49 -8.44 18.80
N MET A 422 -95.59 -7.13 18.99
CA MET A 422 -96.86 -6.44 19.22
C MET A 422 -97.78 -6.54 18.01
N ILE A 423 -97.25 -6.41 16.79
CA ILE A 423 -98.02 -6.58 15.55
C ILE A 423 -98.49 -8.04 15.42
N ARG A 424 -97.63 -9.04 15.66
CA ARG A 424 -98.01 -10.46 15.68
C ARG A 424 -99.10 -10.75 16.70
N ASN A 425 -98.98 -10.22 17.92
CA ASN A 425 -100.01 -10.36 18.96
C ASN A 425 -101.32 -9.67 18.56
N ASN A 426 -101.27 -8.46 17.99
CA ASN A 426 -102.46 -7.77 17.53
C ASN A 426 -103.11 -8.43 16.29
N GLN A 427 -102.33 -9.02 15.39
CA GLN A 427 -102.84 -9.83 14.26
C GLN A 427 -103.48 -11.14 14.73
N SER A 428 -102.99 -11.74 15.83
CA SER A 428 -103.63 -12.92 16.44
C SER A 428 -104.88 -12.58 17.27
N VAL A 429 -105.02 -11.35 17.77
CA VAL A 429 -106.25 -10.85 18.40
C VAL A 429 -107.28 -10.35 17.36
N SER A 430 -106.83 -9.83 16.20
CA SER A 430 -107.68 -9.44 15.07
C SER A 430 -108.16 -10.61 14.19
N GLY A 431 -107.66 -11.82 14.42
CA GLY A 431 -108.13 -13.04 13.75
C GLY A 431 -109.33 -13.72 14.42
N CYS A 432 -109.84 -13.16 15.52
CA CYS A 432 -110.91 -13.76 16.34
C CYS A 432 -112.18 -12.90 16.39
N THR A 433 -112.81 -12.66 15.24
CA THR A 433 -114.27 -12.52 15.17
C THR A 433 -114.82 -13.22 13.94
N GLU A 434 -115.64 -14.24 14.22
CA GLU A 434 -116.56 -14.99 13.35
C GLU A 434 -116.12 -16.39 12.88
N GLY A 435 -116.50 -17.36 13.72
CA GLY A 435 -116.48 -18.79 13.46
C GLY A 435 -116.92 -19.60 14.68
N GLN A 436 -117.96 -19.13 15.39
CA GLN A 436 -118.51 -19.80 16.56
C GLN A 436 -119.38 -20.99 16.12
N LYS A 437 -119.03 -22.20 16.57
CA LYS A 437 -119.95 -23.33 16.64
C LYS A 437 -119.77 -24.05 17.97
N CYS A 438 -120.47 -23.55 18.99
CA CYS A 438 -120.82 -24.31 20.18
C CYS A 438 -122.34 -24.51 20.21
N MET A 439 -122.73 -25.75 20.42
CA MET A 439 -124.10 -26.22 20.53
C MET A 439 -124.63 -26.07 21.96
N SER A 440 -125.95 -25.90 22.02
CA SER A 440 -126.92 -26.18 23.09
C SER A 440 -127.02 -25.22 24.29
N GLY A 441 -128.17 -24.55 24.37
CA GLY A 441 -128.82 -24.31 25.66
C GLY A 441 -129.76 -23.12 25.84
N THR A 442 -130.71 -22.82 24.95
CA THR A 442 -131.98 -22.21 25.40
C THR A 442 -133.15 -22.63 24.51
N THR A 443 -134.24 -22.95 25.19
CA THR A 443 -135.48 -23.51 24.69
C THR A 443 -136.35 -22.47 23.97
N THR A 444 -137.26 -23.04 23.17
CA THR A 444 -138.58 -22.56 22.74
C THR A 444 -138.70 -21.58 21.58
N ASN A 445 -139.26 -22.17 20.52
CA ASN A 445 -140.36 -21.73 19.68
C ASN A 445 -140.08 -21.05 18.32
N GLU A 446 -140.38 -21.89 17.32
CA GLU A 446 -141.19 -21.62 16.12
C GLU A 446 -140.60 -20.75 15.01
N GLY A 447 -140.39 -21.43 13.87
CA GLY A 447 -141.00 -20.96 12.63
C GLY A 447 -140.05 -20.50 11.53
N GLY A 448 -139.81 -21.40 10.57
CA GLY A 448 -139.92 -21.04 9.15
C GLY A 448 -138.72 -20.36 8.47
N PHE A 449 -137.91 -21.16 7.78
CA PHE A 449 -137.77 -21.13 6.32
C PHE A 449 -138.05 -19.77 5.60
N TYR A 450 -137.02 -19.12 5.03
CA TYR A 450 -136.80 -18.96 3.57
C TYR A 450 -135.54 -18.11 3.28
N GLU A 451 -134.78 -18.59 2.30
CA GLU A 451 -134.03 -17.85 1.28
C GLU A 451 -132.70 -17.13 1.58
N ASN A 452 -131.66 -17.79 1.06
CA ASN A 452 -130.46 -17.21 0.44
C ASN A 452 -130.72 -15.87 -0.29
N LYS A 453 -129.90 -14.87 -0.01
CA LYS A 453 -129.46 -13.88 -1.02
C LYS A 453 -127.99 -13.51 -0.85
N PRO A 454 -127.21 -13.43 -1.95
CA PRO A 454 -125.76 -13.35 -1.93
C PRO A 454 -125.27 -11.90 -1.88
N LEU A 455 -124.47 -11.56 -0.89
CA LEU A 455 -123.61 -10.36 -0.90
C LEU A 455 -122.18 -10.81 -1.28
N ASN A 456 -121.97 -11.01 -2.58
CA ASN A 456 -120.81 -11.75 -3.13
C ASN A 456 -119.99 -10.97 -4.19
N GLU A 457 -120.01 -9.64 -4.22
CA GLU A 457 -119.18 -8.88 -5.17
C GLU A 457 -118.11 -8.01 -4.53
N ASP A 458 -118.42 -7.25 -3.47
CA ASP A 458 -117.46 -6.30 -2.90
C ASP A 458 -116.33 -6.99 -2.12
N THR A 459 -116.64 -8.07 -1.41
CA THR A 459 -115.62 -8.92 -0.75
C THR A 459 -114.76 -9.67 -1.76
N GLN A 460 -115.31 -10.07 -2.91
CA GLN A 460 -114.50 -10.64 -4.00
C GLN A 460 -113.63 -9.61 -4.70
N LYS A 461 -114.14 -8.39 -4.93
CA LYS A 461 -113.36 -7.27 -5.48
C LYS A 461 -112.21 -6.89 -4.55
N LEU A 462 -112.47 -6.78 -3.26
CA LEU A 462 -111.44 -6.46 -2.27
C LEU A 462 -110.36 -7.55 -2.20
N LYS A 463 -110.75 -8.84 -2.16
CA LYS A 463 -109.80 -9.96 -2.21
C LYS A 463 -108.97 -9.97 -3.49
N LYS A 464 -109.57 -9.67 -4.64
CA LYS A 464 -108.84 -9.54 -5.92
C LYS A 464 -107.86 -8.37 -5.87
N GLN A 465 -108.25 -7.24 -5.28
CA GLN A 465 -107.40 -6.06 -5.15
C GLN A 465 -106.23 -6.31 -4.19
N THR A 466 -106.47 -6.92 -3.02
CA THR A 466 -105.40 -7.33 -2.10
C THR A 466 -104.43 -8.30 -2.76
N ARG A 467 -104.94 -9.24 -3.57
CA ARG A 467 -104.09 -10.17 -4.32
C ARG A 467 -103.24 -9.46 -5.38
N LEU A 468 -103.80 -8.46 -6.06
CA LEU A 468 -103.06 -7.64 -7.03
C LEU A 468 -101.94 -6.84 -6.35
N THR A 469 -102.26 -6.13 -5.26
CA THR A 469 -101.26 -5.36 -4.51
C THR A 469 -100.18 -6.25 -3.89
N GLN A 470 -100.53 -7.47 -3.49
CA GLN A 470 -99.54 -8.45 -3.00
C GLN A 470 -98.57 -8.84 -4.12
N ILE A 471 -99.07 -9.10 -5.33
CA ILE A 471 -98.24 -9.42 -6.49
C ILE A 471 -97.32 -8.24 -6.85
N GLU A 472 -97.82 -7.00 -6.76
CA GLU A 472 -97.03 -5.78 -6.98
C GLU A 472 -95.92 -5.63 -5.92
N CYS A 473 -96.24 -5.83 -4.64
CA CYS A 473 -95.26 -5.81 -3.55
C CYS A 473 -94.19 -6.89 -3.71
N ASP A 474 -94.58 -8.12 -4.05
CA ASP A 474 -93.66 -9.23 -4.27
C ASP A 474 -92.77 -8.96 -5.50
N GLY A 475 -93.33 -8.36 -6.55
CA GLY A 475 -92.60 -7.90 -7.73
C GLY A 475 -91.57 -6.82 -7.41
N MET A 476 -91.94 -5.81 -6.62
CA MET A 476 -91.01 -4.77 -6.15
C MET A 476 -89.92 -5.33 -5.26
N LYS A 477 -90.24 -6.27 -4.35
CA LYS A 477 -89.25 -6.93 -3.50
C LYS A 477 -88.22 -7.69 -4.33
N LYS A 478 -88.68 -8.45 -5.32
CA LYS A 478 -87.80 -9.19 -6.23
C LYS A 478 -86.93 -8.26 -7.08
N LEU A 479 -87.44 -7.09 -7.47
CA LEU A 479 -86.65 -6.06 -8.16
C LEU A 479 -85.56 -5.50 -7.26
N VAL A 480 -85.88 -5.19 -5.99
CA VAL A 480 -84.89 -4.69 -5.02
C VAL A 480 -83.81 -5.74 -4.73
N GLU A 481 -84.18 -7.01 -4.55
CA GLU A 481 -83.23 -8.11 -4.43
C GLU A 481 -82.30 -8.19 -5.64
N THR A 482 -82.85 -8.14 -6.86
CA THR A 482 -82.06 -8.15 -8.11
C THR A 482 -81.13 -6.94 -8.21
N LEU A 483 -81.57 -5.76 -7.77
CA LEU A 483 -80.73 -4.56 -7.76
C LEU A 483 -79.60 -4.65 -6.73
N ASN A 484 -79.87 -5.20 -5.55
CA ASN A 484 -78.83 -5.43 -4.54
C ASN A 484 -77.79 -6.43 -5.02
N ASP A 485 -78.21 -7.57 -5.59
CA ASP A 485 -77.29 -8.56 -6.17
C ASP A 485 -76.40 -7.93 -7.26
N ARG A 486 -76.97 -7.00 -8.04
CA ARG A 486 -76.21 -6.26 -9.06
C ARG A 486 -75.22 -5.28 -8.45
N VAL A 487 -75.58 -4.58 -7.37
CA VAL A 487 -74.69 -3.66 -6.66
C VAL A 487 -73.53 -4.44 -6.04
N ASP A 488 -73.79 -5.57 -5.41
CA ASP A 488 -72.76 -6.43 -4.81
C ASP A 488 -71.81 -6.98 -5.89
N SER A 489 -72.35 -7.40 -7.04
CA SER A 489 -71.54 -7.80 -8.19
C SER A 489 -70.62 -6.68 -8.70
N LEU A 490 -71.12 -5.44 -8.76
CA LEU A 490 -70.32 -4.27 -9.19
C LEU A 490 -69.27 -3.85 -8.15
N LEU A 491 -69.53 -4.06 -6.87
CA LEU A 491 -68.55 -3.84 -5.80
C LEU A 491 -67.42 -4.86 -5.90
N GLN A 492 -67.75 -6.13 -6.16
CA GLN A 492 -66.75 -7.18 -6.38
C GLN A 492 -65.90 -6.90 -7.62
N GLU A 493 -66.52 -6.54 -8.75
CA GLU A 493 -65.81 -6.17 -9.99
C GLU A 493 -64.84 -4.98 -9.76
N ASN A 494 -65.26 -3.97 -8.99
CA ASN A 494 -64.38 -2.85 -8.63
C ASN A 494 -63.21 -3.26 -7.75
N ALA A 495 -63.41 -4.21 -6.82
CA ALA A 495 -62.33 -4.73 -5.99
C ALA A 495 -61.29 -5.48 -6.84
N ASP A 496 -61.75 -6.29 -7.78
CA ASP A 496 -60.89 -7.05 -8.70
C ASP A 496 -60.10 -6.13 -9.64
N LEU A 497 -60.76 -5.12 -10.23
CA LEU A 497 -60.09 -4.11 -11.07
C LEU A 497 -59.03 -3.31 -10.30
N LYS A 498 -59.30 -2.98 -9.03
CA LYS A 498 -58.34 -2.28 -8.17
C LYS A 498 -57.11 -3.16 -7.89
N TYR A 499 -57.30 -4.46 -7.70
CA TYR A 499 -56.20 -5.41 -7.54
C TYR A 499 -55.36 -5.52 -8.82
N GLU A 500 -56.01 -5.62 -9.99
CA GLU A 500 -55.34 -5.70 -11.29
C GLU A 500 -54.52 -4.43 -11.60
N LEU A 501 -55.06 -3.25 -11.28
CA LEU A 501 -54.33 -1.97 -11.42
C LEU A 501 -53.10 -1.91 -10.50
N SER A 502 -53.18 -2.46 -9.29
CA SER A 502 -52.03 -2.52 -8.39
C SER A 502 -50.92 -3.43 -8.93
N LEU A 503 -51.29 -4.52 -9.61
CA LEU A 503 -50.34 -5.42 -10.29
C LEU A 503 -49.67 -4.73 -11.48
N LYS A 504 -50.44 -4.08 -12.36
CA LYS A 504 -49.88 -3.34 -13.51
C LYS A 504 -48.93 -2.22 -13.08
N ASN A 505 -49.26 -1.47 -12.02
CA ASN A 505 -48.37 -0.44 -11.50
C ASN A 505 -47.03 -1.01 -10.99
N LEU A 506 -47.03 -2.23 -10.46
CA LEU A 506 -45.81 -2.90 -10.00
C LEU A 506 -44.95 -3.38 -11.18
N GLU A 507 -45.59 -3.89 -12.24
CA GLU A 507 -44.92 -4.30 -13.48
C GLU A 507 -44.34 -3.09 -14.23
N ASP A 508 -45.06 -1.98 -14.32
CA ASP A 508 -44.57 -0.74 -14.92
C ASP A 508 -43.35 -0.20 -14.15
N PHE A 509 -43.37 -0.30 -12.81
CA PHE A 509 -42.23 0.10 -11.98
C PHE A 509 -41.01 -0.81 -12.22
N ALA A 510 -41.23 -2.12 -12.39
CA ALA A 510 -40.17 -3.08 -12.72
C ALA A 510 -39.60 -2.83 -14.13
N GLN A 511 -40.44 -2.52 -15.12
CA GLN A 511 -40.00 -2.20 -16.48
C GLN A 511 -39.20 -0.89 -16.54
N VAL A 512 -39.60 0.15 -15.80
CA VAL A 512 -38.85 1.41 -15.70
C VAL A 512 -37.49 1.20 -15.01
N SER A 513 -37.42 0.33 -14.00
CA SER A 513 -36.16 -0.05 -13.34
C SER A 513 -35.22 -0.81 -14.31
N ASN A 514 -35.76 -1.72 -15.12
CA ASN A 514 -35.01 -2.46 -16.13
C ASN A 514 -34.54 -1.57 -17.30
N HIS A 515 -35.35 -0.59 -17.72
CA HIS A 515 -34.93 0.38 -18.74
C HIS A 515 -33.78 1.29 -18.27
N ARG A 516 -33.68 1.61 -16.98
CA ARG A 516 -32.53 2.34 -16.42
C ARG A 516 -31.23 1.53 -16.43
N LEU A 517 -31.31 0.21 -16.25
CA LEU A 517 -30.14 -0.68 -16.32
C LEU A 517 -29.68 -0.90 -17.77
N SER A 518 -30.62 -1.05 -18.72
CA SER A 518 -30.30 -1.23 -20.14
C SER A 518 -29.66 0.01 -20.78
N ASN A 519 -30.05 1.21 -20.36
CA ASN A 519 -29.45 2.46 -20.87
C ASN A 519 -28.02 2.70 -20.36
N HIS A 520 -27.63 2.10 -19.23
CA HIS A 520 -26.24 2.16 -18.76
C HIS A 520 -25.32 1.26 -19.60
N GLU A 521 -25.85 0.21 -20.23
CA GLU A 521 -25.10 -0.72 -21.09
C GLU A 521 -24.96 -0.23 -22.54
N GLN A 522 -25.82 0.68 -23.01
CA GLN A 522 -25.71 1.25 -24.34
C GLN A 522 -24.72 2.42 -24.43
N ASN A 523 -24.45 3.13 -23.33
CA ASN A 523 -23.46 4.21 -23.32
C ASN A 523 -22.00 3.72 -23.37
N GLU A 524 -21.73 2.44 -23.07
CA GLU A 524 -20.40 1.83 -23.26
C GLU A 524 -20.16 1.34 -24.71
N LYS A 525 -21.20 1.22 -25.54
CA LYS A 525 -21.08 0.66 -26.90
C LYS A 525 -20.87 1.70 -28.01
N ASN A 526 -20.94 3.00 -27.69
CA ASN A 526 -20.80 4.07 -28.69
C ASN A 526 -19.35 4.54 -28.97
N THR A 527 -18.32 3.92 -28.39
CA THR A 527 -16.92 4.26 -28.68
C THR A 527 -16.19 3.28 -29.61
N VAL A 528 -16.85 2.25 -30.13
CA VAL A 528 -16.19 1.28 -31.02
C VAL A 528 -17.10 0.90 -32.20
N ILE A 529 -17.11 1.73 -33.24
CA ILE A 529 -17.51 1.31 -34.58
C ILE A 529 -16.33 1.53 -35.53
N THR A 530 -15.57 0.46 -35.76
CA THR A 530 -15.06 0.13 -37.10
C THR A 530 -14.77 -1.37 -37.18
N LYS A 531 -15.50 -2.02 -38.09
CA LYS A 531 -15.24 -3.27 -38.82
C LYS A 531 -15.69 -4.63 -38.22
N VAL A 532 -16.79 -5.08 -38.84
CA VAL A 532 -17.01 -6.34 -39.57
C VAL A 532 -17.12 -7.65 -38.77
N GLU A 533 -18.28 -8.29 -39.00
CA GLU A 533 -18.69 -9.70 -38.88
C GLU A 533 -17.52 -10.70 -38.95
N THR A 534 -17.47 -11.85 -38.26
CA THR A 534 -18.45 -12.94 -38.24
C THR A 534 -18.15 -13.91 -37.07
N GLU A 535 -19.17 -14.69 -36.70
CA GLU A 535 -19.14 -16.02 -36.05
C GLU A 535 -18.88 -16.20 -34.53
N ARG A 536 -19.75 -17.06 -33.98
CA ARG A 536 -19.96 -17.47 -32.59
C ARG A 536 -18.90 -18.47 -32.12
N GLY A 537 -18.39 -18.32 -30.89
CA GLY A 537 -17.55 -19.31 -30.20
C GLY A 537 -16.56 -18.68 -29.22
N PRO A 538 -16.07 -19.43 -28.21
CA PRO A 538 -16.07 -19.06 -26.79
C PRO A 538 -15.08 -17.94 -26.40
N ASP A 539 -15.55 -17.06 -25.51
CA ASP A 539 -14.99 -15.74 -25.17
C ASP A 539 -13.62 -15.72 -24.47
N GLU A 540 -12.94 -16.84 -24.26
CA GLU A 540 -11.60 -16.83 -23.64
C GLU A 540 -10.44 -16.69 -24.63
N LYS A 541 -10.62 -17.01 -25.93
CA LYS A 541 -9.51 -16.92 -26.90
C LYS A 541 -9.28 -15.52 -27.48
N ARG A 542 -10.32 -14.68 -27.61
CA ARG A 542 -10.20 -13.33 -28.20
C ARG A 542 -9.31 -12.38 -27.39
N ASN A 543 -9.31 -12.50 -26.06
CA ASN A 543 -8.46 -11.66 -25.19
C ASN A 543 -6.96 -12.00 -25.25
N SER A 544 -6.59 -13.22 -25.66
CA SER A 544 -5.18 -13.61 -25.77
C SER A 544 -4.51 -13.06 -27.04
N ALA A 545 -5.26 -12.94 -28.14
CA ALA A 545 -4.77 -12.46 -29.43
C ALA A 545 -4.59 -10.94 -29.43
N SER A 546 -5.55 -10.19 -28.87
CA SER A 546 -5.43 -8.73 -28.72
C SER A 546 -4.27 -8.35 -27.79
N LYS A 547 -4.08 -9.10 -26.70
CA LYS A 547 -2.96 -8.88 -25.75
C LYS A 547 -1.59 -9.12 -26.39
N LYS A 548 -1.46 -10.15 -27.25
CA LYS A 548 -0.22 -10.41 -28.00
C LYS A 548 0.05 -9.32 -29.03
N ARG A 549 -0.97 -8.85 -29.74
CA ARG A 549 -0.83 -7.78 -30.74
C ARG A 549 -0.35 -6.46 -30.12
N ASN A 550 -0.96 -6.05 -29.01
CA ASN A 550 -0.57 -4.84 -28.29
C ASN A 550 0.86 -4.93 -27.73
N LYS A 551 1.30 -6.12 -27.31
CA LYS A 551 2.68 -6.34 -26.85
C LYS A 551 3.70 -6.19 -27.98
N ILE A 552 3.43 -6.76 -29.15
CA ILE A 552 4.31 -6.68 -30.32
C ILE A 552 4.41 -5.23 -30.82
N GLU A 553 3.31 -4.50 -30.83
CA GLU A 553 3.27 -3.10 -31.26
C GLU A 553 4.04 -2.19 -30.29
N LEU A 554 3.93 -2.45 -28.99
CA LEU A 554 4.69 -1.72 -27.99
C LEU A 554 6.20 -2.02 -28.05
N GLU A 555 6.60 -3.28 -28.26
CA GLU A 555 8.00 -3.65 -28.48
C GLU A 555 8.56 -2.96 -29.74
N ARG A 556 7.74 -2.80 -30.78
CA ARG A 556 8.12 -2.06 -31.98
C ARG A 556 8.33 -0.57 -31.69
N LEU A 557 7.46 0.06 -30.90
CA LEU A 557 7.57 1.49 -30.53
C LEU A 557 8.77 1.78 -29.60
N LEU A 558 9.13 0.81 -28.76
CA LEU A 558 10.29 0.89 -27.87
C LEU A 558 11.62 0.60 -28.58
N ASN A 559 11.58 0.05 -29.79
CA ASN A 559 12.78 -0.26 -30.55
C ASN A 559 13.44 1.03 -31.07
N ARG A 560 14.77 1.15 -30.85
CA ARG A 560 15.58 2.25 -31.37
C ARG A 560 15.51 2.35 -32.90
N GLN A 561 15.31 1.24 -33.60
CA GLN A 561 15.18 1.25 -35.06
C GLN A 561 13.96 2.03 -35.53
N PHE A 562 12.86 2.00 -34.78
CA PHE A 562 11.66 2.79 -35.10
C PHE A 562 11.95 4.30 -35.08
N LEU A 563 12.78 4.76 -34.15
CA LEU A 563 13.19 6.16 -34.05
C LEU A 563 14.08 6.56 -35.24
N ILE A 564 15.02 5.70 -35.62
CA ILE A 564 15.90 5.91 -36.79
C ILE A 564 15.09 5.95 -38.09
N ASP A 565 14.16 5.01 -38.26
CA ASP A 565 13.30 4.92 -39.45
C ASP A 565 12.32 6.10 -39.55
N THR A 566 11.88 6.65 -38.41
CA THR A 566 10.99 7.81 -38.39
C THR A 566 11.76 9.10 -38.69
N LEU A 567 12.91 9.29 -38.05
CA LEU A 567 13.76 10.48 -38.27
C LEU A 567 14.34 10.54 -39.68
N SER A 568 14.64 9.39 -40.31
CA SER A 568 15.11 9.35 -41.71
C SER A 568 14.02 9.68 -42.73
N LYS A 569 12.74 9.48 -42.39
CA LYS A 569 11.59 9.83 -43.24
C LYS A 569 11.17 11.29 -43.10
N CYS A 570 11.41 11.88 -41.94
CA CYS A 570 11.17 13.30 -41.71
C CYS A 570 12.40 14.07 -42.21
N SER A 571 12.30 14.74 -43.37
CA SER A 571 13.36 15.57 -43.96
C SER A 571 13.66 16.83 -43.13
N LEU A 572 14.13 16.64 -41.90
CA LEU A 572 14.40 17.67 -40.91
C LEU A 572 15.85 18.15 -41.03
N ASN A 573 16.09 19.43 -40.76
CA ASN A 573 17.45 19.92 -40.57
C ASN A 573 18.07 19.27 -39.32
N ALA A 574 19.40 19.26 -39.23
CA ALA A 574 20.12 18.54 -38.16
C ALA A 574 19.74 18.99 -36.74
N ALA A 575 19.48 20.29 -36.54
CA ALA A 575 19.10 20.84 -35.24
C ALA A 575 17.68 20.39 -34.81
N SER A 576 16.72 20.42 -35.73
CA SER A 576 15.36 19.93 -35.54
C SER A 576 15.33 18.42 -35.36
N ALA A 577 16.11 17.66 -36.14
CA ALA A 577 16.24 16.21 -36.01
C ALA A 577 16.79 15.82 -34.62
N ASN A 578 17.81 16.53 -34.11
CA ASN A 578 18.34 16.30 -32.77
C ASN A 578 17.31 16.60 -31.67
N THR A 579 16.54 17.68 -31.83
CA THR A 579 15.49 18.06 -30.88
C THR A 579 14.37 17.01 -30.84
N VAL A 580 13.87 16.61 -32.01
CA VAL A 580 12.83 15.57 -32.13
C VAL A 580 13.35 14.22 -31.62
N SER A 581 14.59 13.84 -31.95
CA SER A 581 15.22 12.62 -31.44
C SER A 581 15.29 12.60 -29.92
N LYS A 582 15.64 13.73 -29.29
CA LYS A 582 15.70 13.84 -27.84
C LYS A 582 14.31 13.70 -27.21
N GLN A 583 13.30 14.36 -27.79
CA GLN A 583 11.91 14.26 -27.32
C GLN A 583 11.34 12.84 -27.48
N MET A 584 11.55 12.21 -28.63
CA MET A 584 11.14 10.83 -28.85
C MET A 584 11.85 9.86 -27.89
N GLY A 585 13.15 10.08 -27.61
CA GLY A 585 13.89 9.27 -26.62
C GLY A 585 13.34 9.42 -25.19
N MET A 586 12.92 10.62 -24.79
CA MET A 586 12.24 10.84 -23.51
C MET A 586 10.89 10.12 -23.47
N LEU A 587 10.10 10.20 -24.54
CA LEU A 587 8.82 9.50 -24.64
C LEU A 587 8.98 7.98 -24.64
N GLN A 588 9.98 7.43 -25.33
CA GLN A 588 10.30 5.99 -25.30
C GLN A 588 10.73 5.55 -23.89
N SER A 589 11.51 6.37 -23.18
CA SER A 589 11.92 6.09 -21.80
C SER A 589 10.72 6.10 -20.84
N ALA A 590 9.83 7.09 -20.96
CA ALA A 590 8.60 7.18 -20.19
C ALA A 590 7.68 5.97 -20.48
N LEU A 591 7.47 5.64 -21.75
CA LEU A 591 6.66 4.49 -22.18
C LEU A 591 7.23 3.17 -21.66
N SER A 592 8.56 3.00 -21.67
CA SER A 592 9.24 1.83 -21.11
C SER A 592 9.01 1.71 -19.60
N SER A 593 9.09 2.82 -18.87
CA SER A 593 8.83 2.87 -17.44
C SER A 593 7.37 2.49 -17.12
N SER A 594 6.41 3.12 -17.80
CA SER A 594 4.97 2.82 -17.61
C SER A 594 4.65 1.36 -17.98
N TYR A 595 5.29 0.80 -19.00
CA TYR A 595 5.08 -0.61 -19.34
C TYR A 595 5.60 -1.56 -18.26
N LYS A 596 6.79 -1.30 -17.69
CA LYS A 596 7.34 -2.07 -16.58
C LYS A 596 6.44 -2.01 -15.33
N GLU A 597 5.88 -0.84 -15.06
CA GLU A 597 4.92 -0.63 -13.97
C GLU A 597 3.61 -1.40 -14.22
N ILE A 598 3.07 -1.35 -15.43
CA ILE A 598 1.88 -2.15 -15.77
C ILE A 598 2.16 -3.66 -15.61
N GLU A 599 3.36 -4.12 -15.96
CA GLU A 599 3.73 -5.52 -15.79
C GLU A 599 3.89 -5.90 -14.31
N SER A 600 4.46 -5.05 -13.47
CA SER A 600 4.54 -5.29 -12.03
C SER A 600 3.14 -5.30 -11.37
N LEU A 601 2.24 -4.41 -11.80
CA LEU A 601 0.84 -4.41 -11.35
C LEU A 601 0.09 -5.68 -11.79
N ARG A 602 0.36 -6.20 -13.01
CA ARG A 602 -0.21 -7.49 -13.45
C ARG A 602 0.30 -8.65 -12.60
N GLU A 603 1.59 -8.67 -12.27
CA GLU A 603 2.16 -9.69 -11.38
C GLU A 603 1.53 -9.63 -9.98
N LEU A 604 1.38 -8.43 -9.41
CA LEU A 604 0.73 -8.23 -8.12
C LEU A 604 -0.73 -8.68 -8.13
N ARG A 605 -1.47 -8.38 -9.20
CA ARG A 605 -2.86 -8.85 -9.37
C ARG A 605 -2.94 -10.37 -9.41
N GLU A 606 -1.98 -11.03 -10.07
CA GLU A 606 -1.96 -12.50 -10.15
C GLU A 606 -1.60 -13.13 -8.80
N LYS A 607 -0.68 -12.52 -8.03
CA LYS A 607 -0.42 -12.90 -6.63
C LYS A 607 -1.67 -12.76 -5.77
N LEU A 608 -2.41 -11.66 -5.88
CA LEU A 608 -3.65 -11.44 -5.13
C LEU A 608 -4.73 -12.47 -5.50
N ARG A 609 -4.82 -12.88 -6.78
CA ARG A 609 -5.69 -13.98 -7.21
C ARG A 609 -5.25 -15.33 -6.66
N SER A 610 -3.95 -15.58 -6.51
CA SER A 610 -3.45 -16.78 -5.83
C SER A 610 -3.90 -16.81 -4.38
N VAL A 611 -3.67 -15.70 -3.65
CA VAL A 611 -4.07 -15.58 -2.23
C VAL A 611 -5.57 -15.80 -2.07
N ARG A 612 -6.41 -15.15 -2.89
CA ARG A 612 -7.87 -15.38 -2.83
C ARG A 612 -8.28 -16.83 -3.12
N ARG A 613 -7.57 -17.53 -4.00
CA ARG A 613 -7.80 -18.97 -4.25
C ARG A 613 -7.40 -19.80 -3.05
N GLU A 614 -6.27 -19.48 -2.41
CA GLU A 614 -5.82 -20.14 -1.18
C GLU A 614 -6.80 -19.91 -0.03
N ASP A 615 -7.29 -18.68 0.16
CA ASP A 615 -8.31 -18.33 1.16
C ASP A 615 -9.62 -19.10 0.89
N PHE A 616 -10.05 -19.16 -0.37
CA PHE A 616 -11.25 -19.91 -0.76
C PHE A 616 -11.09 -21.42 -0.51
N ASN A 617 -9.91 -21.97 -0.81
CA ASN A 617 -9.60 -23.38 -0.55
C ASN A 617 -9.59 -23.67 0.95
N LEU A 618 -9.00 -22.77 1.76
CA LEU A 618 -9.00 -22.88 3.22
C LEU A 618 -10.42 -22.83 3.78
N LEU A 619 -11.24 -21.89 3.32
CA LEU A 619 -12.64 -21.78 3.74
C LEU A 619 -13.44 -23.04 3.35
N SER A 620 -13.22 -23.54 2.14
CA SER A 620 -13.84 -24.79 1.67
C SER A 620 -13.45 -25.99 2.53
N GLU A 621 -12.17 -26.06 2.94
CA GLU A 621 -11.66 -27.10 3.82
C GLU A 621 -12.25 -26.99 5.25
N ILE A 622 -12.38 -25.77 5.79
CA ILE A 622 -13.06 -25.54 7.08
C ILE A 622 -14.52 -25.99 7.01
N VAL A 623 -15.25 -25.61 5.95
CA VAL A 623 -16.64 -26.03 5.74
C VAL A 623 -16.75 -27.56 5.63
N ARG A 624 -15.81 -28.20 4.94
CA ARG A 624 -15.75 -29.67 4.83
C ARG A 624 -15.53 -30.32 6.19
N GLN A 625 -14.61 -29.80 7.00
CA GLN A 625 -14.33 -30.30 8.35
C GLN A 625 -15.53 -30.12 9.29
N LEU A 626 -16.21 -28.98 9.23
CA LEU A 626 -17.42 -28.72 10.01
C LEU A 626 -18.56 -29.69 9.64
N ARG A 627 -18.72 -30.01 8.35
CA ARG A 627 -19.71 -30.99 7.90
C ARG A 627 -19.40 -32.40 8.44
N VAL A 628 -18.14 -32.83 8.38
CA VAL A 628 -17.72 -34.13 8.93
C VAL A 628 -17.92 -34.16 10.45
N ALA A 629 -17.64 -33.07 11.15
CA ALA A 629 -17.89 -32.98 12.58
C ALA A 629 -19.39 -33.10 12.91
N SER A 630 -20.28 -32.41 12.16
CA SER A 630 -21.73 -32.52 12.38
C SER A 630 -22.29 -33.91 12.09
N GLU A 631 -21.75 -34.63 11.10
CA GLU A 631 -22.18 -35.99 10.79
C GLU A 631 -21.74 -37.00 11.87
N ASN A 632 -20.63 -36.74 12.58
CA ASN A 632 -20.16 -37.60 13.67
C ASN A 632 -20.88 -37.33 15.01
N ASP A 633 -21.47 -36.15 15.21
CA ASP A 633 -22.24 -35.83 16.43
C ASP A 633 -23.68 -36.39 16.40
N GLU A 634 -24.17 -36.84 15.23
CA GLU A 634 -25.49 -37.48 15.08
C GLU A 634 -25.48 -39.02 15.22
N LEU A 635 -24.30 -39.64 15.38
CA LEU A 635 -24.10 -41.08 15.62
C LEU A 635 -23.79 -41.36 17.10
#